data_AF-A0A949B929-F1
#
_entry.id   AF-A0A949B929-F1
#
_cell.length_a   1.000
_cell.length_b   1.000
_cell.length_c   1.000
_cell.angle_alpha   90.00
_cell.angle_beta   90.00
_cell.angle_gamma   90.00
#
_symmetry.space_group_name_H-M   'P 1'
#
loop_
_entity.id
_entity.type
_entity.pdbx_description
1 polymer ?
#
loop_
_entity_poly.entity_id
_entity_poly.type
_entity_poly.pdbx_seq_one_letter_code
_entity_poly.pdbx_strand_id
1 'polypeptide(L)'
;PDDTRISITNTNAIEGYPIAGFTWILVFEEQAYRGGPEKKAKALAKALWWMTHEGQKYAEPLHYAPLSPEAIIKTEKIIKSITYNGHSCLE
;
A
#
# COMPACT_ATOMS: atom_id res chain seq x y z
N PRO A 1 0.12 10.34 7.89
CA PRO A 1 0.59 9.76 9.17
C PRO A 1 1.33 8.45 8.90
N ASP A 2 2.14 7.96 9.83
CA ASP A 2 2.95 6.74 9.63
C ASP A 2 2.09 5.47 9.46
N ASP A 3 0.88 5.47 10.02
CA ASP A 3 -0.10 4.39 9.91
C ASP A 3 -1.07 4.57 8.74
N THR A 4 -0.86 5.58 7.88
CA THR A 4 -1.67 5.91 6.67
C THR A 4 -3.15 6.24 6.92
N ARG A 5 -3.61 6.30 8.17
CA ARG A 5 -5.01 6.59 8.51
C ARG A 5 -5.25 8.09 8.55
N ILE A 6 -5.78 8.64 7.46
CA ILE A 6 -6.16 10.05 7.35
C ILE A 6 -7.47 10.19 6.58
N SER A 7 -8.28 11.18 6.93
CA SER A 7 -9.45 11.57 6.16
C SER A 7 -9.09 12.70 5.19
N ILE A 8 -9.51 12.55 3.94
CA ILE A 8 -9.45 13.60 2.91
C ILE A 8 -10.86 14.08 2.51
N THR A 9 -11.89 13.59 3.20
CA THR A 9 -13.28 14.00 3.02
C THR A 9 -13.44 15.48 3.33
N ASN A 10 -14.28 16.17 2.57
CA ASN A 10 -14.57 17.59 2.71
C ASN A 10 -13.30 18.47 2.71
N THR A 11 -12.46 18.23 1.70
CA THR A 11 -11.20 18.97 1.50
C THR A 11 -11.43 20.47 1.31
N ASN A 12 -10.45 21.27 1.74
CA ASN A 12 -10.42 22.72 1.50
C ASN A 12 -9.85 23.10 0.12
N ALA A 13 -9.45 22.12 -0.69
CA ALA A 13 -8.99 22.38 -2.05
C ALA A 13 -10.15 22.93 -2.90
N ILE A 14 -9.90 24.03 -3.61
CA ILE A 14 -10.93 24.76 -4.38
C ILE A 14 -11.65 23.84 -5.38
N GLU A 15 -10.90 22.97 -6.06
CA GLU A 15 -11.41 22.01 -7.06
C GLU A 15 -11.58 20.59 -6.48
N GLY A 16 -11.50 20.43 -5.16
CA GLY A 16 -11.52 19.11 -4.52
C GLY A 16 -12.92 18.53 -4.38
N TYR A 17 -13.14 17.32 -4.88
CA TYR A 17 -14.41 16.62 -4.66
C TYR A 17 -14.60 16.26 -3.17
N PRO A 18 -15.72 16.64 -2.53
CA PRO A 18 -15.86 16.56 -1.08
C PRO A 18 -16.07 15.14 -0.54
N ILE A 19 -16.41 14.17 -1.40
CA ILE A 19 -16.66 12.77 -1.00
C ILE A 19 -15.55 11.90 -1.61
N ALA A 20 -14.35 12.05 -1.07
CA ALA A 20 -13.17 11.29 -1.47
C ALA A 20 -12.57 10.57 -0.25
N GLY A 21 -11.90 9.44 -0.49
CA GLY A 21 -11.28 8.66 0.57
C GLY A 21 -10.27 7.66 0.02
N PHE A 22 -9.38 7.21 0.91
CA PHE A 22 -8.50 6.09 0.63
C PHE A 22 -9.23 4.75 0.79
N THR A 23 -8.65 3.71 0.20
CA THR A 23 -8.93 2.31 0.50
C THR A 23 -7.66 1.65 1.00
N TRP A 24 -7.78 0.63 1.85
CA TRP A 24 -6.64 0.00 2.50
C TRP A 24 -6.64 -1.52 2.26
N ILE A 25 -5.43 -2.07 2.14
CA ILE A 25 -5.18 -3.50 2.20
C ILE A 25 -4.55 -3.78 3.56
N LEU A 26 -5.10 -4.75 4.29
CA LEU A 26 -4.54 -5.21 5.55
C LEU A 26 -3.77 -6.52 5.32
N VAL A 27 -2.52 -6.53 5.76
CA VAL A 27 -1.64 -7.70 5.69
C VAL A 27 -0.94 -7.90 7.03
N PHE A 28 -0.64 -9.15 7.37
CA PHE A 28 0.21 -9.45 8.52
C PHE A 28 1.63 -8.97 8.24
N GLU A 29 2.31 -8.46 9.27
CA GLU A 29 3.72 -8.10 9.18
C GLU A 29 4.58 -9.37 9.00
N GLU A 30 4.40 -10.35 9.87
CA GLU A 30 5.05 -11.66 9.78
C GLU A 30 4.20 -12.67 8.98
N GLN A 31 4.72 -13.15 7.86
CA GLN A 31 4.03 -14.02 6.91
C GLN A 31 4.16 -15.52 7.22
N ALA A 32 5.07 -15.92 8.12
CA ALA A 32 5.17 -17.30 8.60
C ALA A 32 4.08 -17.68 9.63
N TYR A 33 3.19 -16.74 10.00
CA TYR A 33 2.14 -16.89 11.03
C TYR A 33 1.25 -18.14 10.91
N ARG A 34 1.17 -18.77 9.72
CA ARG A 34 0.40 -20.02 9.47
C ARG A 34 1.20 -21.12 8.77
N GLY A 35 2.54 -21.04 8.80
CA GLY A 35 3.41 -22.05 8.18
C GLY A 35 3.25 -22.19 6.66
N GLY A 36 2.78 -21.13 5.98
CA GLY A 36 2.71 -21.09 4.52
C GLY A 36 4.10 -20.96 3.89
N PRO A 37 4.27 -21.23 2.58
CA PRO A 37 5.59 -21.23 1.97
C PRO A 37 6.13 -19.81 1.75
N GLU A 38 7.43 -19.59 2.03
CA GLU A 38 8.14 -18.30 1.87
C GLU A 38 7.92 -17.66 0.49
N LYS A 39 7.89 -18.46 -0.58
CA LYS A 39 7.65 -17.97 -1.95
C LYS A 39 6.34 -17.16 -2.08
N LYS A 40 5.31 -17.52 -1.29
CA LYS A 40 4.03 -16.80 -1.27
C LYS A 40 4.18 -15.45 -0.56
N ALA A 41 4.91 -15.40 0.54
CA ALA A 41 5.21 -14.17 1.27
C ALA A 41 5.98 -13.17 0.40
N LYS A 42 7.04 -13.64 -0.28
CA LYS A 42 7.81 -12.83 -1.24
C LYS A 42 6.96 -12.36 -2.42
N ALA A 43 6.11 -13.22 -2.97
CA ALA A 43 5.19 -12.84 -4.05
C ALA A 43 4.18 -11.76 -3.60
N LEU A 44 3.65 -11.87 -2.37
CA LEU A 44 2.77 -10.86 -1.79
C LEU A 44 3.48 -9.51 -1.65
N ALA A 45 4.67 -9.47 -1.04
CA ALA A 45 5.43 -8.24 -0.87
C ALA A 45 5.75 -7.57 -2.22
N LYS A 46 6.18 -8.37 -3.22
CA LYS A 46 6.44 -7.89 -4.59
C LYS A 46 5.17 -7.38 -5.28
N ALA A 47 4.02 -8.02 -5.07
CA ALA A 47 2.76 -7.56 -5.64
C ALA A 47 2.33 -6.22 -5.04
N LEU A 48 2.41 -6.06 -3.72
CA LEU A 48 2.12 -4.79 -3.05
C LEU A 48 3.08 -3.67 -3.50
N TRP A 49 4.35 -4.01 -3.66
CA TRP A 49 5.36 -3.08 -4.19
C TRP A 49 5.00 -2.62 -5.60
N TRP A 50 4.69 -3.56 -6.49
CA TRP A 50 4.27 -3.26 -7.86
C TRP A 50 3.00 -2.41 -7.89
N MET A 51 1.98 -2.73 -7.08
CA MET A 51 0.74 -1.95 -6.98
C MET A 51 1.00 -0.50 -6.55
N THR A 52 2.00 -0.29 -5.68
CA THR A 52 2.42 1.03 -5.19
C THR A 52 3.23 1.81 -6.23
N HIS A 53 3.81 1.15 -7.23
CA HIS A 53 4.64 1.77 -8.26
C HIS A 53 4.00 1.61 -9.65
N GLU A 54 4.46 0.65 -10.45
CA GLU A 54 4.06 0.50 -11.85
C GLU A 54 2.58 0.21 -12.03
N GLY A 55 1.94 -0.39 -11.03
CA GLY A 55 0.51 -0.68 -11.01
C GLY A 55 -0.36 0.58 -10.97
N GLN A 56 0.16 1.71 -10.48
CA GLN A 56 -0.61 2.95 -10.41
C GLN A 56 -1.04 3.49 -11.79
N LYS A 57 -0.35 3.11 -12.87
CA LYS A 57 -0.73 3.49 -14.25
C LYS A 57 -2.12 2.98 -14.66
N TYR A 58 -2.66 2.00 -13.94
CA TYR A 58 -4.00 1.46 -14.19
C TYR A 58 -5.10 2.19 -13.40
N ALA A 59 -4.75 3.11 -12.48
CA ALA A 59 -5.73 3.81 -11.66
C ALA A 59 -6.58 4.79 -12.49
N GLU A 60 -5.93 5.63 -13.30
CA GLU A 60 -6.60 6.70 -14.05
C GLU A 60 -7.62 6.18 -15.08
N PRO A 61 -7.34 5.14 -15.90
CA PRO A 61 -8.36 4.56 -16.80
C PRO A 61 -9.58 3.97 -16.08
N LEU A 62 -9.46 3.69 -14.78
CA LEU A 62 -10.55 3.19 -13.93
C LEU A 62 -11.18 4.30 -13.06
N HIS A 63 -10.85 5.57 -13.34
CA HIS A 63 -11.33 6.74 -12.60
C HIS A 63 -10.90 6.80 -11.12
N TYR A 64 -9.78 6.17 -10.77
CA TYR A 64 -9.12 6.33 -9.47
C TYR A 64 -7.95 7.31 -9.58
N ALA A 65 -7.72 8.06 -8.51
CA ALA A 65 -6.52 8.88 -8.39
C ALA A 65 -5.31 8.02 -7.97
N PRO A 66 -4.12 8.22 -8.57
CA PRO A 66 -2.90 7.63 -8.05
C PRO A 66 -2.58 8.19 -6.64
N LEU A 67 -1.84 7.41 -5.86
CA LEU A 67 -1.27 7.81 -4.58
C LEU A 67 -0.32 9.00 -4.76
N SER A 68 -0.38 9.95 -3.82
CA SER A 68 0.58 11.04 -3.76
C SER A 68 1.99 10.54 -3.44
N PRO A 69 3.05 11.31 -3.75
CA PRO A 69 4.42 10.96 -3.37
C PRO A 69 4.59 10.66 -1.88
N GLU A 70 3.91 11.40 -1.01
CA GLU A 70 3.95 11.20 0.44
C GLU A 70 3.29 9.87 0.83
N ALA A 71 2.16 9.54 0.20
CA ALA A 71 1.47 8.27 0.44
C ALA A 71 2.34 7.08 -0.03
N ILE A 72 3.02 7.20 -1.17
CA ILE A 72 3.96 6.19 -1.66
C ILE A 72 5.07 5.94 -0.62
N ILE A 73 5.74 6.99 -0.14
CA ILE A 73 6.84 6.87 0.84
C ILE A 73 6.39 6.16 2.12
N LYS A 74 5.18 6.47 2.61
CA LYS A 74 4.63 5.80 3.81
C LYS A 74 4.27 4.34 3.54
N THR A 75 3.65 4.05 2.40
CA THR A 75 3.32 2.68 1.98
C THR A 75 4.57 1.83 1.77
N GLU A 76 5.64 2.38 1.17
CA GLU A 76 6.91 1.68 1.02
C GLU A 76 7.51 1.25 2.36
N LYS A 77 7.48 2.14 3.37
CA LYS A 77 7.98 1.84 4.72
C LYS A 77 7.23 0.66 5.34
N ILE A 78 5.92 0.58 5.11
CA ILE A 78 5.07 -0.52 5.60
C ILE A 78 5.34 -1.82 4.82
N ILE A 79 5.46 -1.77 3.49
CA ILE A 79 5.75 -2.97 2.70
C ILE A 79 7.12 -3.55 3.07
N LYS A 80 8.11 -2.69 3.30
CA LYS A 80 9.47 -3.09 3.72
C LYS A 80 9.52 -3.71 5.12
N SER A 81 8.47 -3.59 5.94
CA SER A 81 8.39 -4.28 7.23
C SER A 81 7.84 -5.70 7.12
N ILE A 82 7.41 -6.16 5.94
CA ILE A 82 6.88 -7.51 5.77
C ILE A 82 8.02 -8.54 5.86
N THR A 83 7.90 -9.47 6.79
CA THR A 83 8.91 -10.50 7.07
C THR A 83 8.38 -11.92 6.86
N TYR A 84 9.31 -12.85 6.70
CA TYR A 84 9.08 -14.29 6.80
C TYR A 84 10.15 -14.88 7.72
N ASN A 85 9.75 -15.40 8.88
CA ASN A 85 10.65 -15.82 9.96
C ASN A 85 11.67 -14.72 10.33
N GLY A 86 11.21 -13.46 10.40
CA GLY A 86 12.07 -12.31 10.71
C GLY A 86 12.99 -11.83 9.57
N HIS A 87 13.00 -12.50 8.41
CA HIS A 87 13.75 -12.05 7.24
C HIS A 87 12.86 -11.24 6.29
N SER A 88 13.40 -10.17 5.69
CA SER A 88 12.63 -9.33 4.75
C SER A 88 12.08 -10.15 3.58
N CYS A 89 10.81 -9.90 3.23
CA CYS A 89 10.17 -10.46 2.03
C CYS A 89 10.40 -9.63 0.76
N LEU A 90 10.95 -8.43 0.92
CA LEU A 90 11.32 -7.54 -0.17
C LEU A 90 12.86 -7.44 -0.17
N GLU A 91 13.47 -7.83 -1.29
CA GLU A 91 14.93 -7.75 -1.51
C GLU A 91 15.35 -6.33 -1.87
#